data_AF-A0A376KWT9-F1
#
_entry.id   AF-A0A376KWT9-F1
#
_cell.length_a   1.000
_cell.length_b   1.000
_cell.length_c   1.000
_cell.angle_alpha   90.00
_cell.angle_beta   90.00
_cell.angle_gamma   90.00
#
_symmetry.space_group_name_H-M   'P 1'
#
loop_
_entity.id
_entity.type
_entity.pdbx_description
1 polymer ?
#
loop_
_entity_poly.entity_id
_entity_poly.type
_entity_poly.pdbx_seq_one_letter_code
_entity_poly.pdbx_strand_id
1 'polypeptide(L)'
;MLTVIWVGAVVGVQPFGGEGLSGTGPKAGGPLYLYRLLANRPESALAVTLARQDAEYPVDAQLKAALTQPLNALREWAANRPELQALCTQYGELAQAGTQRLLPGPTGERNTWTLLPRERVFVYCR
;
A
#
# COMPACT_ATOMS: atom_id res chain seq x y z
N MET A 1 4.48 -11.57 -1.05
CA MET A 1 4.63 -13.02 -0.83
C MET A 1 4.22 -13.30 0.62
N LEU A 2 3.09 -13.97 0.84
CA LEU A 2 2.58 -14.33 2.16
C LEU A 2 2.93 -15.81 2.38
N THR A 3 3.53 -16.16 3.51
CA THR A 3 3.77 -17.55 3.89
C THR A 3 2.74 -17.94 4.94
N VAL A 4 1.53 -18.33 4.52
CA VAL A 4 0.56 -19.10 5.35
C VAL A 4 -0.17 -20.10 4.44
N ILE A 5 -0.38 -21.28 5.01
CA ILE A 5 -0.98 -22.52 4.49
C ILE A 5 -2.26 -22.27 3.65
N TRP A 6 -2.37 -22.97 2.51
CA TRP A 6 -3.23 -22.64 1.35
C TRP A 6 -4.76 -22.80 1.49
N VAL A 7 -5.34 -22.88 2.70
CA VAL A 7 -6.80 -23.11 2.84
C VAL A 7 -7.38 -22.32 4.02
N GLY A 8 -8.40 -21.49 3.77
CA GLY A 8 -9.25 -20.88 4.82
C GLY A 8 -9.01 -19.40 5.15
N ALA A 9 -8.87 -18.52 4.15
CA ALA A 9 -8.69 -17.09 4.40
C ALA A 9 -9.90 -16.49 5.13
N VAL A 10 -9.67 -16.07 6.38
CA VAL A 10 -10.67 -15.37 7.20
C VAL A 10 -10.71 -13.89 6.81
N VAL A 11 -11.90 -13.38 6.49
CA VAL A 11 -12.13 -11.97 6.16
C VAL A 11 -11.64 -11.09 7.31
N GLY A 12 -10.75 -10.13 7.03
CA GLY A 12 -10.16 -9.24 8.03
C GLY A 12 -8.85 -9.74 8.69
N VAL A 13 -8.51 -11.03 8.53
CA VAL A 13 -7.27 -11.64 9.07
C VAL A 13 -6.30 -11.99 7.95
N GLN A 14 -6.81 -12.41 6.79
CA GLN A 14 -6.02 -12.77 5.61
C GLN A 14 -6.68 -12.25 4.34
N PRO A 15 -6.32 -11.04 3.87
CA PRO A 15 -6.84 -10.52 2.61
C PRO A 15 -6.51 -11.50 1.47
N PHE A 16 -7.53 -12.03 0.79
CA PHE A 16 -7.36 -13.04 -0.26
C PHE A 16 -7.43 -12.42 -1.65
N GLY A 17 -6.49 -12.78 -2.52
CA GLY A 17 -6.48 -12.34 -3.91
C GLY A 17 -5.10 -12.55 -4.54
N GLY A 18 -5.08 -13.05 -5.77
CA GLY A 18 -3.85 -13.27 -6.54
C GLY A 18 -3.31 -11.98 -7.18
N GLU A 19 -2.21 -12.12 -7.91
CA GLU A 19 -1.64 -11.10 -8.81
C GLU A 19 -1.47 -11.69 -10.22
N GLY A 20 -1.26 -10.85 -11.24
CA GLY A 20 -1.09 -11.30 -12.62
C GLY A 20 -2.36 -11.96 -13.19
N LEU A 21 -2.23 -13.18 -13.73
CA LEU A 21 -3.36 -13.95 -14.29
C LEU A 21 -4.39 -14.38 -13.25
N SER A 22 -4.05 -14.34 -11.95
CA SER A 22 -4.94 -14.73 -10.84
C SER A 22 -5.82 -13.58 -10.33
N GLY A 23 -5.70 -12.38 -10.90
CA GLY A 23 -6.54 -11.22 -10.58
C GLY A 23 -5.78 -9.90 -10.50
N THR A 24 -6.51 -8.79 -10.66
CA THR A 24 -5.94 -7.42 -10.62
C THR A 24 -5.87 -6.84 -9.20
N GLY A 25 -6.36 -7.56 -8.18
CA GLY A 25 -6.59 -7.03 -6.82
C GLY A 25 -7.66 -5.94 -6.82
N PRO A 26 -7.84 -5.17 -5.73
CA PRO A 26 -7.32 -5.36 -4.38
C PRO A 26 -7.88 -6.65 -3.75
N LYS A 27 -7.17 -7.18 -2.75
CA LYS A 27 -7.54 -8.43 -2.09
C LYS A 27 -8.88 -8.27 -1.36
N ALA A 28 -9.80 -9.23 -1.55
CA ALA A 28 -11.08 -9.26 -0.86
C ALA A 28 -10.84 -9.41 0.65
N GLY A 29 -11.64 -8.70 1.45
CA GLY A 29 -11.47 -8.64 2.90
C GLY A 29 -10.29 -7.80 3.40
N GLY A 30 -9.60 -7.08 2.50
CA GLY A 30 -8.57 -6.10 2.87
C GLY A 30 -9.09 -4.65 2.90
N PRO A 31 -8.37 -3.72 3.55
CA PRO A 31 -8.80 -2.33 3.73
C PRO A 31 -8.93 -1.54 2.41
N LEU A 32 -8.42 -2.09 1.31
CA LEU A 32 -8.45 -1.50 -0.02
C LEU A 32 -9.70 -1.85 -0.85
N TYR A 33 -10.46 -2.87 -0.44
CA TYR A 33 -11.51 -3.43 -1.30
C TYR A 33 -12.67 -2.46 -1.53
N LEU A 34 -13.16 -1.83 -0.46
CA LEU A 34 -14.29 -0.89 -0.53
C LEU A 34 -13.96 0.37 -1.35
N TYR A 35 -12.71 0.84 -1.32
CA TYR A 35 -12.30 2.00 -2.11
C TYR A 35 -12.36 1.78 -3.62
N ARG A 36 -12.39 0.53 -4.08
CA ARG A 36 -12.55 0.23 -5.51
C ARG A 36 -14.00 0.30 -5.99
N LEU A 37 -14.96 0.29 -5.07
CA LEU A 37 -16.39 0.39 -5.38
C LEU A 37 -16.87 1.85 -5.48
N LEU A 38 -16.03 2.82 -5.12
CA LEU A 38 -16.34 4.25 -5.22
C LEU A 38 -15.94 4.79 -6.60
N ALA A 39 -16.87 5.49 -7.27
CA ALA A 39 -16.58 6.20 -8.52
C ALA A 39 -15.61 7.38 -8.31
N ASN A 40 -15.63 7.99 -7.12
CA ASN A 40 -14.67 9.01 -6.72
C ASN A 40 -14.17 8.68 -5.30
N ARG A 41 -12.84 8.57 -5.15
CA ARG A 41 -12.16 8.23 -3.91
C ARG A 41 -11.37 9.46 -3.46
N PRO A 42 -11.52 9.93 -2.20
CA PRO A 42 -10.64 10.96 -1.67
C PRO A 42 -9.18 10.47 -1.69
N GLU A 43 -8.25 11.29 -2.16
CA GLU A 43 -6.83 10.90 -2.31
C GLU A 43 -6.23 10.40 -0.99
N SER A 44 -6.57 11.07 0.12
CA SER A 44 -6.11 10.78 1.47
C SER A 44 -6.86 9.65 2.16
N ALA A 45 -7.95 9.12 1.59
CA ALA A 45 -8.83 8.18 2.29
C ALA A 45 -8.09 6.93 2.79
N LEU A 46 -7.15 6.43 1.99
CA LEU A 46 -6.32 5.29 2.38
C LEU A 46 -5.39 5.66 3.55
N ALA A 47 -4.71 6.80 3.46
CA ALA A 47 -3.80 7.27 4.50
C ALA A 47 -4.53 7.46 5.83
N VAL A 48 -5.75 8.04 5.81
CA VAL A 48 -6.59 8.22 7.00
C VAL A 48 -6.98 6.89 7.63
N THR A 49 -7.44 5.92 6.83
CA THR A 49 -7.85 4.61 7.33
C THR A 49 -6.68 3.83 7.93
N LEU A 50 -5.52 3.86 7.27
CA LEU A 50 -4.34 3.19 7.78
C LEU A 50 -3.78 3.89 9.03
N ALA A 51 -3.79 5.22 9.09
CA ALA A 51 -3.35 5.95 10.28
C ALA A 51 -4.15 5.58 11.54
N ARG A 52 -5.44 5.28 11.40
CA ARG A 52 -6.26 4.77 12.52
C ARG A 52 -5.79 3.39 12.99
N GLN A 53 -5.46 2.49 12.06
CA GLN A 53 -4.91 1.18 12.39
C GLN A 53 -3.52 1.30 13.01
N ASP A 54 -2.70 2.21 12.51
CA ASP A 54 -1.33 2.45 12.95
C ASP A 54 -1.28 3.01 14.39
N ALA A 55 -2.37 3.61 14.86
CA ALA A 55 -2.53 4.05 16.25
C ALA A 55 -2.71 2.88 17.24
N GLU A 56 -3.22 1.74 16.77
CA GLU A 56 -3.42 0.54 17.59
C GLU A 56 -2.24 -0.43 17.48
N TYR A 57 -1.64 -0.55 16.29
CA TYR A 57 -0.52 -1.43 16.02
C TYR A 57 0.60 -0.70 15.27
N PRO A 58 1.85 -0.74 15.76
CA PRO A 58 2.94 -0.03 15.10
C PRO A 58 3.18 -0.56 13.69
N VAL A 59 3.28 0.38 12.74
CA VAL A 59 3.66 0.10 11.35
C VAL A 59 5.16 -0.08 11.22
N ASP A 60 5.58 -1.10 10.47
CA ASP A 60 6.96 -1.23 10.02
C ASP A 60 7.12 -0.53 8.66
N ALA A 61 8.02 0.45 8.61
CA ALA A 61 8.30 1.28 7.44
C ALA A 61 9.76 1.18 6.96
N GLN A 62 10.51 0.15 7.39
CA GLN A 62 11.91 -0.02 7.01
C GLN A 62 12.09 -0.11 5.49
N LEU A 63 11.25 -0.90 4.81
CA LEU A 63 11.29 -1.02 3.35
C LEU A 63 10.84 0.27 2.65
N LYS A 64 9.88 1.02 3.23
CA LYS A 64 9.43 2.31 2.69
C LYS A 64 10.57 3.31 2.58
N ALA A 65 11.47 3.36 3.58
CA ALA A 65 12.62 4.27 3.55
C ALA A 65 13.52 4.04 2.32
N ALA A 66 13.77 2.78 1.97
CA ALA A 66 14.54 2.42 0.77
C ALA A 66 13.77 2.74 -0.53
N LEU A 67 12.48 2.41 -0.56
CA LEU A 67 11.61 2.64 -1.73
C LEU A 67 11.33 4.12 -2.02
N THR A 68 11.55 5.01 -1.05
CA THR A 68 11.34 6.46 -1.24
C THR A 68 12.55 7.15 -1.88
N GLN A 69 13.72 6.50 -1.92
CA GLN A 69 14.95 7.09 -2.49
C GLN A 69 14.79 7.56 -3.95
N PRO A 70 14.20 6.79 -4.87
CA PRO A 70 14.00 7.25 -6.25
C PRO A 70 13.07 8.46 -6.35
N LEU A 71 12.05 8.56 -5.48
CA LEU A 71 11.15 9.71 -5.44
C LEU A 71 11.87 10.97 -4.91
N ASN A 72 12.74 10.82 -3.91
CA ASN A 72 13.57 11.92 -3.42
C ASN A 72 14.53 12.41 -4.50
N ALA A 73 15.18 11.51 -5.23
CA ALA A 73 16.04 11.87 -6.36
C ALA A 73 15.26 12.59 -7.47
N LEU A 74 14.03 12.15 -7.78
CA LEU A 74 13.16 12.86 -8.73
C LEU A 74 12.80 14.26 -8.23
N ARG A 75 12.48 14.41 -6.94
CA ARG A 75 12.15 15.69 -6.32
C ARG A 75 13.33 16.66 -6.36
N GLU A 76 14.54 16.17 -6.14
CA GLU A 76 15.78 16.95 -6.24
C GLU A 76 16.07 17.37 -7.68
N TRP A 77 15.95 16.45 -8.64
CA TRP A 77 16.08 16.77 -10.07
C TRP A 77 15.04 17.80 -10.53
N ALA A 78 13.85 17.78 -9.92
CA ALA A 78 12.76 18.72 -10.18
C ALA A 78 12.91 20.07 -9.46
N ALA A 79 14.06 20.41 -8.89
CA ALA A 79 14.25 21.63 -8.10
C ALA A 79 13.78 22.93 -8.80
N ASN A 80 13.92 23.03 -10.12
CA ASN A 80 13.49 24.19 -10.91
C ASN A 80 12.05 24.09 -11.43
N ARG A 81 11.26 23.12 -10.94
CA ARG A 81 9.88 22.83 -11.37
C ARG A 81 8.98 22.72 -10.14
N PRO A 82 8.47 23.84 -9.59
CA PRO A 82 7.78 23.86 -8.31
C PRO A 82 6.52 22.98 -8.30
N GLU A 83 5.77 22.94 -9.40
CA GLU A 83 4.58 22.08 -9.54
C GLU A 83 4.93 20.59 -9.42
N LEU A 84 5.98 20.15 -10.10
CA LEU A 84 6.44 18.76 -10.04
C LEU A 84 6.98 18.42 -8.65
N GLN A 85 7.67 19.36 -8.01
CA GLN A 85 8.17 19.19 -6.64
C GLN A 85 7.03 19.03 -5.63
N ALA A 86 5.97 19.84 -5.76
CA ALA A 86 4.77 19.73 -4.93
C ALA A 86 4.10 18.36 -5.09
N LEU A 87 3.95 17.89 -6.34
CA LEU A 87 3.43 16.55 -6.62
C LEU A 87 4.30 15.44 -6.01
N CYS A 88 5.63 15.53 -6.14
CA CYS A 88 6.53 14.54 -5.56
C CYS A 88 6.39 14.46 -4.02
N THR A 89 6.27 15.62 -3.36
CA THR A 89 6.05 15.68 -1.91
C THR A 89 4.70 15.06 -1.54
N GLN A 90 3.62 15.49 -2.19
CA GLN A 90 2.28 14.96 -1.95
C GLN A 90 2.22 13.44 -2.14
N TYR A 91 2.76 12.92 -3.24
CA TYR A 91 2.78 11.48 -3.50
C TYR A 91 3.66 10.72 -2.50
N GLY A 92 4.76 11.31 -2.02
CA GLY A 92 5.61 10.71 -0.99
C GLY A 92 4.90 10.54 0.35
N GLU A 93 4.12 11.54 0.74
CA GLU A 93 3.30 11.50 1.96
C GLU A 93 2.18 10.46 1.86
N LEU A 94 1.50 10.42 0.71
CA LEU A 94 0.39 9.49 0.48
C LEU A 94 0.83 8.05 0.22
N ALA A 95 2.05 7.83 -0.30
CA ALA A 95 2.53 6.50 -0.67
C ALA A 95 2.61 5.56 0.55
N GLN A 96 2.03 4.37 0.41
CA GLN A 96 2.05 3.32 1.44
C GLN A 96 2.94 2.13 1.05
N ALA A 97 3.61 2.20 -0.11
CA ALA A 97 4.53 1.16 -0.56
C ALA A 97 5.69 0.98 0.43
N GLY A 98 6.02 -0.27 0.72
CA GLY A 98 7.03 -0.65 1.70
C GLY A 98 6.58 -0.61 3.16
N THR A 99 5.29 -0.39 3.44
CA THR A 99 4.75 -0.51 4.80
C THR A 99 4.26 -1.93 5.07
N GLN A 100 4.53 -2.43 6.28
CA GLN A 100 4.03 -3.69 6.79
C GLN A 100 3.24 -3.46 8.09
N ARG A 101 2.11 -4.16 8.21
CA ARG A 101 1.24 -4.13 9.38
C ARG A 101 1.01 -5.55 9.90
N LEU A 102 0.92 -5.67 11.21
CA LEU A 102 0.41 -6.89 11.84
C LEU A 102 -1.12 -6.91 11.70
N LEU A 103 -1.65 -8.08 11.37
CA LEU A 103 -3.09 -8.32 11.39
C LEU A 103 -3.47 -9.11 12.64
N PRO A 104 -4.63 -8.84 13.25
CA PRO A 104 -5.13 -9.65 14.35
C PRO A 104 -5.32 -11.09 13.88
N GLY A 105 -4.93 -12.05 14.71
CA GLY A 105 -4.99 -13.47 14.37
C GLY A 105 -5.02 -14.36 15.62
N PRO A 106 -5.26 -15.67 15.47
CA PRO A 106 -5.31 -16.60 16.58
C PRO A 106 -3.95 -16.74 17.28
N THR A 107 -3.97 -17.13 18.56
CA THR A 107 -2.75 -17.37 19.33
C THR A 107 -1.89 -18.43 18.65
N GLY A 108 -0.59 -18.14 18.50
CA GLY A 108 0.37 -19.02 17.83
C GLY A 108 0.60 -18.69 16.35
N GLU A 109 -0.16 -17.76 15.77
CA GLU A 109 0.04 -17.30 14.39
C GLU A 109 0.44 -15.83 14.33
N ARG A 110 1.38 -15.52 13.43
CA ARG A 110 1.73 -14.15 13.09
C ARG A 110 1.29 -13.84 11.66
N ASN A 111 0.21 -13.09 11.53
CA ASN A 111 -0.32 -12.66 10.24
C ASN A 111 0.18 -11.25 9.92
N THR A 112 0.90 -11.07 8.81
CA THR A 112 1.41 -9.76 8.37
C THR A 112 0.86 -9.39 7.00
N TRP A 113 0.63 -8.10 6.81
CA TRP A 113 0.20 -7.53 5.55
C TRP A 113 1.18 -6.45 5.10
N THR A 114 1.83 -6.70 3.97
CA THR A 114 2.84 -5.79 3.39
C THR A 114 2.34 -5.23 2.07
N LEU A 115 2.44 -3.92 1.90
CA LEU A 115 2.17 -3.23 0.65
C LEU A 115 3.44 -3.12 -0.18
N LEU A 116 3.50 -3.82 -1.31
CA LEU A 116 4.64 -3.80 -2.23
C LEU A 116 4.30 -3.00 -3.49
N PRO A 117 5.29 -2.31 -4.09
CA PRO A 117 5.09 -1.66 -5.38
C PRO A 117 4.83 -2.69 -6.48
N ARG A 118 4.10 -2.28 -7.52
CA ARG A 118 4.02 -3.05 -8.76
C ARG A 118 5.35 -2.94 -9.50
N GLU A 119 5.81 -4.03 -10.12
CA GLU A 119 7.10 -4.04 -10.81
C GLU A 119 7.18 -3.04 -11.98
N ARG A 120 6.09 -2.91 -12.75
CA ARG A 120 6.00 -2.01 -13.90
C ARG A 120 4.62 -1.39 -13.98
N VAL A 121 4.59 -0.10 -14.27
CA VAL A 121 3.36 0.67 -14.51
C VAL A 121 3.46 1.27 -15.91
N PHE A 122 2.49 0.97 -16.76
CA PHE A 122 2.40 1.58 -18.07
C PHE A 122 1.84 3.00 -17.93
N VAL A 123 2.53 3.98 -18.49
CA VAL A 123 2.11 5.38 -18.51
C VAL A 123 1.91 5.79 -19.96
N TYR A 124 0.73 6.30 -20.28
CA TYR A 124 0.41 6.85 -21.59
C TYR A 124 0.13 8.34 -21.43
N CYS A 125 0.98 9.17 -22.03
CA CYS A 125 0.74 10.60 -22.17
C CYS A 125 0.12 10.82 -23.55
N ARG A 126 -0.99 11.55 -23.58
CA ARG A 126 -1.66 11.95 -24.82
C ARG A 126 -1.11 13.26 -25.33
#